data_AF-A0A2D5E2L1-F1
#
_entry.id   AF-A0A2D5E2L1-F1
#
_cell.length_a   1.000
_cell.length_b   1.000
_cell.length_c   1.000
_cell.angle_alpha   90.00
_cell.angle_beta   90.00
_cell.angle_gamma   90.00
#
_symmetry.space_group_name_H-M   'P 1'
#
loop_
_entity.id
_entity.type
_entity.pdbx_description
1 polymer ?
#
loop_
_entity_poly.entity_id
_entity_poly.type
_entity_poly.pdbx_seq_one_letter_code
_entity_poly.pdbx_strand_id
1 'polypeptide(L)'
;MDISTKPSSVRRPRSGFSLVELLVVIAIIALLIALVLVSVSNFQSSARLVQCMSNQHQLQVGLVSFSQDNNGKFMSPQSQWPPPSGFNQGLIDRDSFWVKSYNCTAPTPDEPCNGDRILGSGSDAAETDLAIKEGALWDYIGDLKAFSSPLDPSERVRSYSLNGFISDLPDNPQSNPNAAWGPTVDRISKVRNPSNTFYTIPEQDPGSNYNRGGWVIDLNPSGGRQWKDVPAFWTDDGRYALSFIDGSSRITQVLNPDLPEILTANELPVSTPTELDFEQLAEWLDPTK
;
A
#
# COMPACT_ATOMS: atom_id res chain seq x y z
N MET A 1 48.81 38.11 74.10
CA MET A 1 47.70 37.98 73.14
C MET A 1 48.30 37.44 71.86
N ASP A 2 48.22 36.12 71.65
CA ASP A 2 48.71 35.45 70.45
C ASP A 2 47.70 35.58 69.31
N ILE A 3 48.11 36.19 68.21
CA ILE A 3 47.30 36.29 66.99
C ILE A 3 47.65 35.07 66.13
N SER A 4 46.78 34.05 66.18
CA SER A 4 46.86 32.86 65.32
C SER A 4 46.48 33.23 63.87
N THR A 5 47.46 33.20 62.97
CA THR A 5 47.25 33.39 61.53
C THR A 5 46.85 32.06 60.87
N LYS A 6 45.65 32.00 60.30
CA LYS A 6 45.11 30.83 59.60
C LYS A 6 45.82 30.68 58.23
N PRO A 7 46.34 29.50 57.85
CA PRO A 7 46.98 29.34 56.55
C PRO A 7 45.96 29.43 55.42
N SER A 8 46.22 30.30 54.44
CA SER A 8 45.40 30.47 53.25
C SER A 8 45.53 29.25 52.33
N SER A 9 44.39 28.57 52.07
CA SER A 9 44.29 27.48 51.09
C SER A 9 44.68 27.98 49.69
N VAL A 10 45.81 27.50 49.18
CA VAL A 10 46.25 27.75 47.81
C VAL A 10 45.31 27.01 46.86
N ARG A 11 44.37 27.74 46.23
CA ARG A 11 43.55 27.19 45.14
C ARG A 11 44.45 26.92 43.95
N ARG A 12 44.60 25.64 43.59
CA ARG A 12 45.30 25.26 42.35
C ARG A 12 44.56 25.89 41.16
N PRO A 13 45.26 26.52 40.21
CA PRO A 13 44.63 26.99 38.99
C PRO A 13 44.00 25.79 38.28
N ARG A 14 42.69 25.87 38.00
CA ARG A 14 42.03 24.88 37.15
C ARG A 14 42.60 25.07 35.75
N SER A 15 43.21 24.04 35.18
CA SER A 15 43.60 24.03 33.77
C SER A 15 42.34 24.20 32.93
N GLY A 16 42.24 25.31 32.20
CA GLY A 16 41.22 25.48 31.17
C GLY A 16 41.53 24.58 29.98
N PHE A 17 40.49 24.21 29.23
CA PHE A 17 40.67 23.52 27.95
C PHE A 17 41.52 24.37 27.01
N SER A 18 42.52 23.76 26.39
CA SER A 18 43.26 24.40 25.30
C SER A 18 42.41 24.44 24.03
N LEU A 19 42.68 25.44 23.18
CA LEU A 19 42.01 25.58 21.87
C LEU A 19 42.23 24.33 21.01
N VAL A 20 43.40 23.71 21.11
CA VAL A 20 43.75 22.48 20.38
C VAL A 20 42.91 21.29 20.86
N GLU A 21 42.76 21.10 22.17
CA GLU A 21 41.91 20.03 22.71
C GLU A 21 40.45 20.17 22.25
N LEU A 22 39.92 21.40 22.27
CA LEU A 22 38.57 21.65 21.77
C LEU A 22 38.46 21.39 20.26
N LEU A 23 39.46 21.80 19.48
CA LEU A 23 39.48 21.62 18.03
C LEU A 23 39.54 20.15 17.61
N VAL A 24 40.33 19.33 18.32
CA VAL A 24 40.39 17.89 18.08
C VAL A 24 39.05 17.23 18.41
N VAL A 25 38.38 17.64 19.49
CA VAL A 25 37.09 17.07 19.87
C VAL A 25 36.02 17.37 18.82
N ILE A 26 35.91 18.61 18.35
CA ILE A 26 34.94 18.93 17.30
C ILE A 26 35.27 18.23 15.99
N ALA A 27 36.56 18.04 15.66
CA ALA A 27 36.97 17.31 14.47
C ALA A 27 36.56 15.82 14.54
N ILE A 28 36.73 15.18 15.70
CA ILE A 28 36.29 13.80 15.92
C ILE A 28 34.76 13.69 15.84
N ILE A 29 34.03 14.62 16.47
CA ILE A 29 32.55 14.63 16.40
C ILE A 29 32.07 14.79 14.95
N ALA A 30 32.66 15.72 14.19
CA ALA A 30 32.32 15.94 12.79
C ALA A 30 32.57 14.70 11.93
N LEU A 31 33.70 14.00 12.14
CA LEU A 31 34.02 12.75 11.46
C LEU A 31 33.00 11.65 11.78
N LEU A 32 32.63 11.49 13.06
CA LEU A 32 31.65 10.48 13.47
C LEU A 32 30.26 10.75 12.87
N ILE A 33 29.81 12.02 12.86
CA ILE A 33 28.53 12.39 12.24
C ILE A 33 28.55 12.11 10.73
N ALA A 34 29.66 12.42 10.05
CA ALA A 34 29.80 12.16 8.61
C ALA A 34 29.67 10.67 8.27
N LEU A 35 30.25 9.78 9.08
CA LEU A 35 30.12 8.33 8.90
C LEU A 35 28.70 7.83 9.17
N VAL A 36 28.01 8.39 10.18
CA VAL A 36 26.61 8.03 10.49
C VAL A 36 25.67 8.43 9.37
N LEU A 37 25.82 9.64 8.80
CA LEU A 37 24.90 10.18 7.80
C LEU A 37 24.80 9.28 6.55
N VAL A 38 25.92 8.73 6.08
CA VAL A 38 25.95 7.83 4.90
C VAL A 38 25.20 6.53 5.17
N SER A 39 25.18 6.04 6.41
CA SER A 39 24.48 4.81 6.78
C SER A 39 22.96 4.99 6.94
N VAL A 40 22.48 6.22 7.15
CA VAL A 40 21.09 6.48 7.56
C VAL A 40 20.10 6.36 6.40
N SER A 41 20.49 6.65 5.16
CA SER A 41 19.57 6.59 4.00
C SER A 41 19.00 5.18 3.77
N ASN A 42 19.86 4.16 3.75
CA ASN A 42 19.45 2.76 3.56
C ASN A 42 18.59 2.23 4.72
N PHE A 43 18.87 2.70 5.93
CA PHE A 43 18.07 2.38 7.11
C PHE A 43 16.66 2.98 7.01
N GLN A 44 16.54 4.24 6.58
CA GLN A 44 15.23 4.89 6.42
C GLN A 44 14.36 4.18 5.38
N SER A 45 14.91 3.81 4.22
CA SER A 45 14.17 3.05 3.20
C SER A 45 13.66 1.72 3.75
N SER A 46 14.52 0.96 4.43
CA SER A 46 14.14 -0.32 5.06
C SER A 46 13.09 -0.14 6.15
N ALA A 47 13.18 0.92 6.97
CA ALA A 47 12.20 1.23 8.00
C ALA A 47 10.82 1.57 7.40
N ARG A 48 10.79 2.36 6.33
CA ARG A 48 9.57 2.68 5.58
C ARG A 48 8.95 1.41 4.97
N LEU A 49 9.77 0.50 4.44
CA LEU A 49 9.29 -0.78 3.93
C LEU A 49 8.67 -1.67 5.02
N VAL A 50 9.31 -1.76 6.20
CA VAL A 50 8.74 -2.47 7.35
C VAL A 50 7.43 -1.84 7.81
N GLN A 51 7.34 -0.51 7.82
CA GLN A 51 6.09 0.19 8.13
C GLN A 51 5.01 -0.08 7.07
N CYS A 52 5.37 -0.11 5.78
CA CYS A 52 4.45 -0.49 4.70
C CYS A 52 3.88 -1.91 4.91
N MET A 53 4.74 -2.87 5.25
CA MET A 53 4.31 -4.24 5.60
C MET A 53 3.40 -4.25 6.85
N SER A 54 3.70 -3.44 7.86
CA SER A 54 2.86 -3.31 9.06
C SER A 54 1.49 -2.70 8.75
N ASN A 55 1.42 -1.73 7.83
CA ASN A 55 0.17 -1.13 7.37
C ASN A 55 -0.68 -2.18 6.64
N GLN A 56 -0.08 -2.92 5.70
CA GLN A 56 -0.76 -4.02 5.03
C GLN A 56 -1.25 -5.11 5.98
N HIS A 57 -0.49 -5.42 7.03
CA HIS A 57 -0.94 -6.37 8.04
C HIS A 57 -2.18 -5.86 8.79
N GLN A 58 -2.22 -4.57 9.12
CA GLN A 58 -3.41 -3.95 9.72
C GLN A 58 -4.62 -4.00 8.78
N LEU A 59 -4.43 -3.67 7.49
CA LEU A 59 -5.46 -3.81 6.46
C LEU A 59 -5.98 -5.24 6.39
N GLN A 60 -5.07 -6.20 6.33
CA GLN A 60 -5.36 -7.62 6.25
C GLN A 60 -6.19 -8.13 7.44
N VAL A 61 -5.83 -7.73 8.66
CA VAL A 61 -6.57 -8.08 9.87
C VAL A 61 -8.00 -7.54 9.80
N GLY A 62 -8.19 -6.29 9.36
CA GLY A 62 -9.51 -5.70 9.19
C GLY A 62 -10.34 -6.41 8.11
N LEU A 63 -9.74 -6.73 6.98
CA LEU A 63 -10.39 -7.46 5.87
C LEU A 63 -10.87 -8.85 6.29
N VAL A 64 -10.04 -9.60 7.01
CA VAL A 64 -10.40 -10.93 7.54
C VAL A 64 -11.50 -10.81 8.59
N SER A 65 -11.44 -9.80 9.46
CA SER A 65 -12.47 -9.57 10.49
C SER A 65 -13.82 -9.27 9.85
N PHE A 66 -13.86 -8.39 8.85
CA PHE A 66 -15.07 -8.15 8.06
C PHE A 66 -15.61 -9.42 7.43
N SER A 67 -14.73 -10.26 6.87
CA SER A 67 -15.15 -11.50 6.26
C SER A 67 -15.83 -12.43 7.27
N GLN A 68 -15.30 -12.51 8.49
CA GLN A 68 -15.90 -13.30 9.57
C GLN A 68 -17.31 -12.78 9.93
N ASP A 69 -17.48 -11.46 10.00
CA ASP A 69 -18.75 -10.83 10.34
C ASP A 69 -19.78 -10.89 9.19
N ASN A 70 -19.32 -11.14 7.95
CA ASN A 70 -20.13 -11.13 6.73
C ASN A 70 -20.24 -12.52 6.05
N ASN A 71 -20.39 -13.58 6.84
CA ASN A 71 -20.58 -14.96 6.38
C ASN A 71 -19.46 -15.47 5.44
N GLY A 72 -18.24 -15.02 5.67
CA GLY A 72 -17.06 -15.35 4.88
C GLY A 72 -16.96 -14.60 3.56
N LYS A 73 -17.85 -13.64 3.25
CA LYS A 73 -17.76 -12.81 2.05
C LYS A 73 -16.56 -11.86 2.13
N PHE A 74 -16.04 -11.45 0.99
CA PHE A 74 -15.02 -10.41 0.94
C PHE A 74 -15.64 -9.02 0.82
N MET A 75 -14.88 -7.98 1.17
CA MET A 75 -15.21 -6.61 0.80
C MET A 75 -15.11 -6.43 -0.72
N SER A 76 -15.84 -5.46 -1.25
CA SER A 76 -15.65 -5.07 -2.63
C SER A 76 -14.32 -4.36 -2.81
N PRO A 77 -13.51 -4.76 -3.80
CA PRO A 77 -12.36 -3.99 -4.24
C PRO A 77 -12.79 -2.67 -4.91
N GLN A 78 -14.04 -2.54 -5.32
CA GLN A 78 -14.56 -1.32 -5.94
C GLN A 78 -14.58 -0.14 -4.98
N SER A 79 -14.34 1.05 -5.53
CA SER A 79 -14.52 2.33 -4.83
C SER A 79 -15.54 3.24 -5.49
N GLN A 80 -15.86 3.00 -6.77
CA GLN A 80 -16.70 3.87 -7.57
C GLN A 80 -18.16 3.44 -7.59
N TRP A 81 -19.06 4.42 -7.50
CA TRP A 81 -20.48 4.21 -7.73
C TRP A 81 -21.09 5.36 -8.57
N PRO A 82 -22.07 5.06 -9.44
CA PRO A 82 -22.56 3.74 -9.82
C PRO A 82 -21.51 2.95 -10.62
N PRO A 83 -21.60 1.61 -10.65
CA PRO A 83 -20.73 0.79 -11.48
C PRO A 83 -20.85 1.17 -12.97
N PRO A 84 -19.87 0.84 -13.82
CA PRO A 84 -19.95 1.17 -15.25
C PRO A 84 -21.23 0.62 -15.91
N SER A 85 -21.68 1.24 -17.00
CA SER A 85 -22.92 0.83 -17.67
C SER A 85 -22.85 -0.62 -18.16
N GLY A 86 -23.83 -1.46 -17.79
CA GLY A 86 -23.93 -2.87 -18.20
C GLY A 86 -23.94 -3.89 -17.05
N PHE A 87 -23.70 -3.46 -15.81
CA PHE A 87 -23.73 -4.34 -14.63
C PHE A 87 -25.11 -4.45 -13.98
N ASN A 88 -25.38 -5.60 -13.37
CA ASN A 88 -26.55 -5.78 -12.53
C ASN A 88 -26.37 -5.04 -11.20
N GLN A 89 -26.87 -3.81 -11.12
CA GLN A 89 -26.77 -2.95 -9.94
C GLN A 89 -27.41 -3.56 -8.68
N GLY A 90 -28.35 -4.50 -8.83
CA GLY A 90 -29.04 -5.12 -7.69
C GLY A 90 -28.18 -6.09 -6.87
N LEU A 91 -26.96 -6.41 -7.33
CA LEU A 91 -26.03 -7.30 -6.63
C LEU A 91 -24.87 -6.57 -5.95
N ILE A 92 -24.68 -5.29 -6.25
CA ILE A 92 -23.57 -4.50 -5.72
C ILE A 92 -24.04 -3.87 -4.42
N ASP A 93 -23.33 -4.20 -3.34
CA ASP A 93 -23.55 -3.62 -2.03
C ASP A 93 -22.46 -2.58 -1.76
N ARG A 94 -22.84 -1.30 -1.82
CA ARG A 94 -21.87 -0.21 -1.58
C ARG A 94 -21.35 -0.20 -0.14
N ASP A 95 -22.10 -0.78 0.80
CA ASP A 95 -21.63 -0.91 2.18
C ASP A 95 -20.56 -2.00 2.34
N SER A 96 -20.33 -2.81 1.29
CA SER A 96 -19.21 -3.76 1.24
C SER A 96 -17.92 -3.13 0.70
N PHE A 97 -17.96 -1.89 0.18
CA PHE A 97 -16.79 -1.24 -0.43
C PHE A 97 -15.77 -0.90 0.65
N TRP A 98 -14.54 -1.41 0.49
CA TRP A 98 -13.51 -1.21 1.50
C TRP A 98 -13.11 0.26 1.67
N VAL A 99 -13.12 1.01 0.56
CA VAL A 99 -12.90 2.45 0.45
C VAL A 99 -13.88 2.97 -0.59
N LYS A 100 -14.50 4.12 -0.33
CA LYS A 100 -15.42 4.79 -1.28
C LYS A 100 -14.66 5.84 -2.10
N SER A 101 -15.32 6.40 -3.11
CA SER A 101 -14.84 7.56 -3.86
C SER A 101 -15.94 8.63 -3.95
N TYR A 102 -15.54 9.89 -4.04
CA TYR A 102 -16.47 11.03 -4.10
C TYR A 102 -16.19 11.93 -5.29
N ASN A 103 -17.25 12.56 -5.80
CA ASN A 103 -17.13 13.55 -6.86
C ASN A 103 -16.80 14.92 -6.23
N CYS A 104 -15.68 15.50 -6.64
CA CYS A 104 -15.22 16.79 -6.12
C CYS A 104 -15.18 17.89 -7.20
N THR A 105 -15.86 17.72 -8.35
CA THR A 105 -15.89 18.72 -9.44
C THR A 105 -16.62 20.01 -9.05
N ALA A 106 -17.59 19.94 -8.15
CA ALA A 106 -18.41 21.09 -7.74
C ALA A 106 -18.64 21.11 -6.21
N PRO A 107 -17.57 21.35 -5.43
CA PRO A 107 -17.66 21.38 -3.98
C PRO A 107 -18.46 22.60 -3.52
N THR A 108 -19.30 22.42 -2.49
CA THR A 108 -19.95 23.53 -1.79
C THR A 108 -19.34 23.68 -0.39
N PRO A 109 -19.47 24.83 0.28
CA PRO A 109 -18.97 24.99 1.65
C PRO A 109 -19.52 23.95 2.64
N ASP A 110 -20.75 23.47 2.41
CA ASP A 110 -21.42 22.48 3.24
C ASP A 110 -21.19 21.03 2.77
N GLU A 111 -20.84 20.84 1.49
CA GLU A 111 -20.52 19.53 0.88
C GLU A 111 -19.21 19.65 0.09
N PRO A 112 -18.03 19.54 0.76
CA PRO A 112 -16.72 19.77 0.14
C PRO A 112 -16.35 18.71 -0.91
N CYS A 113 -17.03 17.57 -0.93
CA CYS A 113 -17.21 16.73 -2.11
C CYS A 113 -18.67 16.27 -2.09
N ASN A 114 -19.34 16.34 -3.24
CA ASN A 114 -20.75 15.98 -3.31
C ASN A 114 -20.86 14.45 -3.39
N GLY A 115 -21.75 13.86 -2.59
CA GLY A 115 -21.94 12.41 -2.54
C GLY A 115 -22.18 11.80 -3.92
N ASP A 116 -21.78 10.55 -4.07
CA ASP A 116 -22.26 9.48 -4.96
C ASP A 116 -22.95 9.79 -6.31
N ARG A 117 -22.54 10.84 -7.02
CA ARG A 117 -23.10 11.22 -8.32
C ARG A 117 -22.32 10.61 -9.46
N ILE A 118 -23.04 9.80 -10.25
CA ILE A 118 -22.79 9.35 -11.62
C ILE A 118 -21.44 9.79 -12.18
N LEU A 119 -20.48 8.87 -12.17
CA LEU A 119 -19.34 8.91 -13.06
C LEU A 119 -19.83 8.77 -14.51
N GLY A 120 -20.22 9.88 -15.12
CA GLY A 120 -19.96 10.01 -16.55
C GLY A 120 -18.45 9.90 -16.73
N SER A 121 -17.96 9.12 -17.69
CA SER A 121 -16.53 8.96 -17.95
C SER A 121 -15.84 10.33 -17.97
N GLY A 122 -15.13 10.66 -16.89
CA GLY A 122 -14.63 11.99 -16.59
C GLY A 122 -13.84 11.96 -15.28
N SER A 123 -12.80 12.78 -15.21
CA SER A 123 -11.57 12.67 -14.43
C SER A 123 -11.63 13.10 -12.95
N ASP A 124 -12.81 13.28 -12.35
CA ASP A 124 -12.93 14.15 -11.16
C ASP A 124 -13.46 13.46 -9.89
N ALA A 125 -13.48 12.13 -9.88
CA ALA A 125 -13.60 11.39 -8.63
C ALA A 125 -12.26 11.44 -7.87
N ALA A 126 -12.35 11.53 -6.56
CA ALA A 126 -11.20 11.47 -5.68
C ALA A 126 -11.52 10.59 -4.47
N GLU A 127 -10.52 9.82 -4.05
CA GLU A 127 -10.51 9.27 -2.70
C GLU A 127 -10.08 10.37 -1.75
N THR A 128 -10.87 10.59 -0.71
CA THR A 128 -10.60 11.59 0.33
C THR A 128 -10.55 10.91 1.69
N ASP A 129 -10.06 11.61 2.71
CA ASP A 129 -10.13 11.12 4.09
C ASP A 129 -11.55 10.73 4.51
N LEU A 130 -12.57 11.42 3.99
CA LEU A 130 -13.98 11.06 4.22
C LEU A 130 -14.34 9.75 3.52
N ALA A 131 -13.89 9.56 2.28
CA ALA A 131 -14.14 8.36 1.49
C ALA A 131 -13.53 7.09 2.13
N ILE A 132 -12.37 7.22 2.77
CA ILE A 132 -11.78 6.15 3.58
C ILE A 132 -12.61 5.90 4.84
N LYS A 133 -12.98 6.96 5.57
CA LYS A 133 -13.74 6.85 6.84
C LYS A 133 -15.13 6.25 6.68
N GLU A 134 -15.74 6.40 5.51
CA GLU A 134 -17.06 5.85 5.21
C GLU A 134 -17.00 4.50 4.49
N GLY A 135 -15.80 4.01 4.17
CA GLY A 135 -15.57 2.66 3.65
C GLY A 135 -15.72 1.61 4.75
N ALA A 136 -16.10 0.40 4.36
CA ALA A 136 -16.38 -0.72 5.27
C ALA A 136 -15.18 -1.11 6.14
N LEU A 137 -13.95 -0.87 5.66
CA LEU A 137 -12.73 -1.21 6.39
C LEU A 137 -12.45 -0.28 7.56
N TRP A 138 -13.01 0.93 7.55
CA TRP A 138 -12.80 1.91 8.61
C TRP A 138 -13.25 1.39 9.98
N ASP A 139 -14.38 0.67 10.04
CA ASP A 139 -14.95 0.14 11.28
C ASP A 139 -14.03 -0.86 12.00
N TYR A 140 -13.09 -1.47 11.27
CA TYR A 140 -12.17 -2.47 11.81
C TYR A 140 -10.78 -1.90 12.13
N ILE A 141 -10.38 -0.81 11.49
CA ILE A 141 -9.01 -0.27 11.60
C ILE A 141 -9.00 1.08 12.33
N GLY A 142 -9.87 2.01 11.94
CA GLY A 142 -9.97 3.34 12.55
C GLY A 142 -8.72 4.23 12.41
N ASP A 143 -7.78 3.91 11.51
CA ASP A 143 -6.55 4.68 11.29
C ASP A 143 -6.34 4.98 9.80
N LEU A 144 -6.36 6.28 9.44
CA LEU A 144 -6.10 6.75 8.08
C LEU A 144 -4.70 6.39 7.60
N LYS A 145 -3.70 6.40 8.49
CA LYS A 145 -2.30 6.16 8.12
C LYS A 145 -2.05 4.72 7.68
N ALA A 146 -2.94 3.78 8.01
CA ALA A 146 -2.85 2.40 7.57
C ALA A 146 -3.15 2.24 6.06
N PHE A 147 -3.86 3.18 5.43
CA PHE A 147 -4.26 3.12 4.03
C PHE A 147 -3.20 3.66 3.06
N SER A 148 -2.20 4.39 3.58
CA SER A 148 -1.12 4.97 2.79
C SER A 148 0.23 4.32 3.13
N SER A 149 1.06 4.13 2.11
CA SER A 149 2.41 3.61 2.27
C SER A 149 3.38 4.77 2.48
N PRO A 150 4.29 4.69 3.46
CA PRO A 150 5.35 5.70 3.61
C PRO A 150 6.39 5.68 2.47
N LEU A 151 6.32 4.69 1.58
CA LEU A 151 7.10 4.60 0.36
C LEU A 151 6.39 5.24 -0.84
N ASP A 152 5.09 5.51 -0.76
CA ASP A 152 4.35 6.14 -1.85
C ASP A 152 4.82 7.60 -2.01
N PRO A 153 5.39 7.98 -3.17
CA PRO A 153 5.83 9.34 -3.42
C PRO A 153 4.66 10.27 -3.81
N SER A 154 3.45 9.72 -4.02
CA SER A 154 2.25 10.50 -4.32
C SER A 154 1.62 11.12 -3.07
N GLU A 155 0.74 12.10 -3.28
CA GLU A 155 -0.06 12.73 -2.23
C GLU A 155 -1.45 12.07 -2.08
N ARG A 156 -1.60 10.83 -2.58
CA ARG A 156 -2.87 10.09 -2.51
C ARG A 156 -3.17 9.68 -1.07
N VAL A 157 -4.46 9.68 -0.72
CA VAL A 157 -4.93 9.22 0.61
C VAL A 157 -4.82 7.70 0.77
N ARG A 158 -4.72 6.96 -0.34
CA ARG A 158 -4.59 5.50 -0.37
C ARG A 158 -3.48 5.09 -1.34
N SER A 159 -2.67 4.13 -0.89
CA SER A 159 -1.54 3.57 -1.65
C SER A 159 -1.72 2.09 -2.02
N TYR A 160 -2.64 1.40 -1.36
CA TYR A 160 -2.87 -0.03 -1.51
C TYR A 160 -4.13 -0.32 -2.30
N SER A 161 -4.18 -1.45 -2.98
CA SER A 161 -5.33 -1.95 -3.72
C SER A 161 -5.68 -3.37 -3.29
N LEU A 162 -6.98 -3.70 -3.29
CA LEU A 162 -7.45 -5.06 -3.11
C LEU A 162 -7.32 -5.86 -4.40
N ASN A 163 -7.14 -7.16 -4.30
CA ASN A 163 -7.16 -8.07 -5.44
C ASN A 163 -8.55 -8.09 -6.09
N GLY A 164 -8.66 -7.66 -7.34
CA GLY A 164 -9.94 -7.62 -8.04
C GLY A 164 -10.58 -8.99 -8.28
N PHE A 165 -9.80 -10.08 -8.27
CA PHE A 165 -10.33 -11.45 -8.35
C PHE A 165 -10.94 -11.94 -7.05
N ILE A 166 -10.74 -11.21 -5.96
CA ILE A 166 -11.30 -11.46 -4.63
C ILE A 166 -12.31 -10.35 -4.36
N SER A 167 -13.60 -10.66 -4.53
CA SER A 167 -14.65 -9.65 -4.56
C SER A 167 -15.84 -10.05 -3.71
N ASP A 168 -16.76 -9.12 -3.47
CA ASP A 168 -18.07 -9.38 -2.86
C ASP A 168 -19.07 -10.02 -3.85
N LEU A 169 -18.74 -9.98 -5.14
CA LEU A 169 -19.60 -10.40 -6.25
C LEU A 169 -19.38 -11.85 -6.67
N PRO A 170 -20.44 -12.56 -7.12
CA PRO A 170 -20.34 -13.94 -7.58
C PRO A 170 -19.52 -14.03 -8.89
N ASP A 171 -18.94 -15.21 -9.12
CA ASP A 171 -18.14 -15.51 -10.31
C ASP A 171 -19.01 -15.65 -11.57
N ASN A 172 -19.35 -14.50 -12.16
CA ASN A 172 -20.18 -14.39 -13.34
C ASN A 172 -19.94 -13.04 -14.04
N PRO A 173 -19.55 -13.00 -15.33
CA PRO A 173 -19.36 -11.76 -16.09
C PRO A 173 -20.59 -10.81 -16.14
N GLN A 174 -21.82 -11.32 -15.98
CA GLN A 174 -23.00 -10.44 -15.91
C GLN A 174 -23.14 -9.72 -14.56
N SER A 175 -22.45 -10.21 -13.52
CA SER A 175 -22.56 -9.71 -12.15
C SER A 175 -21.27 -9.08 -11.65
N ASN A 176 -20.11 -9.60 -12.08
CA ASN A 176 -18.78 -9.17 -11.66
C ASN A 176 -17.95 -8.75 -12.89
N PRO A 177 -17.53 -7.46 -13.00
CA PRO A 177 -16.66 -7.00 -14.09
C PRO A 177 -15.37 -7.80 -14.22
N ASN A 178 -14.77 -8.17 -13.09
CA ASN A 178 -13.46 -8.81 -13.07
C ASN A 178 -13.53 -10.26 -13.56
N ALA A 179 -14.72 -10.87 -13.56
CA ALA A 179 -14.95 -12.21 -14.13
C ALA A 179 -14.75 -12.27 -15.66
N ALA A 180 -14.71 -11.11 -16.34
CA ALA A 180 -14.34 -11.04 -17.76
C ALA A 180 -12.83 -11.21 -18.00
N TRP A 181 -12.01 -10.97 -16.97
CA TRP A 181 -10.54 -11.01 -17.01
C TRP A 181 -9.96 -12.29 -16.40
N GLY A 182 -10.72 -13.01 -15.59
CA GLY A 182 -10.30 -14.27 -14.99
C GLY A 182 -11.30 -14.77 -13.94
N PRO A 183 -11.12 -15.99 -13.40
CA PRO A 183 -11.99 -16.54 -12.37
C PRO A 183 -11.96 -15.69 -11.09
N THR A 184 -13.12 -15.48 -10.48
CA THR A 184 -13.26 -14.69 -9.25
C THR A 184 -13.78 -15.53 -8.09
N VAL A 185 -13.54 -15.07 -6.86
CA VAL A 185 -14.02 -15.73 -5.64
C VAL A 185 -14.74 -14.73 -4.75
N ASP A 186 -15.92 -15.12 -4.26
CA ASP A 186 -16.81 -14.25 -3.47
C ASP A 186 -16.67 -14.43 -1.95
N ARG A 187 -15.89 -15.43 -1.52
CA ARG A 187 -15.76 -15.82 -0.11
C ARG A 187 -14.49 -16.58 0.19
N ILE A 188 -14.03 -16.49 1.45
CA ILE A 188 -12.78 -17.10 1.90
C ILE A 188 -12.74 -18.63 1.72
N SER A 189 -13.89 -19.30 1.88
CA SER A 189 -13.98 -20.75 1.72
C SER A 189 -13.79 -21.25 0.29
N LYS A 190 -13.84 -20.36 -0.71
CA LYS A 190 -13.59 -20.71 -2.13
C LYS A 190 -12.13 -20.53 -2.55
N VAL A 191 -11.32 -19.92 -1.70
CA VAL A 191 -9.89 -19.73 -1.95
C VAL A 191 -9.15 -21.05 -1.75
N ARG A 192 -8.45 -21.52 -2.79
CA ARG A 192 -7.72 -22.79 -2.75
C ARG A 192 -6.40 -22.72 -1.97
N ASN A 193 -5.62 -21.67 -2.14
CA ASN A 193 -4.33 -21.49 -1.47
C ASN A 193 -4.22 -20.09 -0.83
N PRO A 194 -4.85 -19.88 0.34
CA PRO A 194 -4.85 -18.57 1.00
C PRO A 194 -3.45 -18.02 1.30
N SER A 195 -2.47 -18.89 1.55
CA SER A 195 -1.10 -18.49 1.93
C SER A 195 -0.23 -18.00 0.78
N ASN A 196 -0.64 -18.27 -0.47
CA ASN A 196 0.02 -17.82 -1.69
C ASN A 196 -0.89 -16.97 -2.57
N THR A 197 -2.11 -16.65 -2.11
CA THR A 197 -2.99 -15.76 -2.85
C THR A 197 -2.85 -14.36 -2.27
N PHE A 198 -2.35 -13.43 -3.08
CA PHE A 198 -2.23 -12.03 -2.69
C PHE A 198 -3.60 -11.42 -2.42
N TYR A 199 -3.71 -10.65 -1.35
CA TYR A 199 -4.93 -9.94 -1.02
C TYR A 199 -4.78 -8.44 -1.31
N THR A 200 -3.81 -7.77 -0.69
CA THR A 200 -3.52 -6.36 -0.96
C THR A 200 -2.12 -6.19 -1.51
N ILE A 201 -1.98 -5.34 -2.51
CA ILE A 201 -0.68 -4.86 -2.99
C ILE A 201 -0.66 -3.34 -2.90
N PRO A 202 0.49 -2.70 -2.70
CA PRO A 202 0.67 -1.30 -3.07
C PRO A 202 0.56 -1.18 -4.60
N GLU A 203 -0.03 -0.10 -5.05
CA GLU A 203 -0.45 0.04 -6.44
C GLU A 203 -0.04 1.40 -6.99
N GLN A 204 0.43 1.38 -8.23
CA GLN A 204 0.76 2.58 -8.98
C GLN A 204 -0.45 2.94 -9.84
N ASP A 205 -1.10 4.04 -9.48
CA ASP A 205 -2.15 4.68 -10.30
C ASP A 205 -1.64 6.06 -10.75
N PRO A 206 -0.96 6.15 -11.91
CA PRO A 206 -0.33 7.39 -12.36
C PRO A 206 -1.30 8.35 -13.07
N GLY A 207 -2.61 8.06 -13.10
CA GLY A 207 -3.56 8.80 -13.94
C GLY A 207 -4.89 9.16 -13.30
N SER A 208 -5.27 8.54 -12.18
CA SER A 208 -6.52 8.86 -11.47
C SER A 208 -6.28 9.18 -9.99
N ASN A 209 -7.00 10.19 -9.47
CA ASN A 209 -7.01 10.54 -8.05
C ASN A 209 -7.77 9.50 -7.18
N TYR A 210 -8.07 8.33 -7.72
CA TYR A 210 -8.84 7.24 -7.09
C TYR A 210 -8.67 5.97 -7.91
N ASN A 211 -8.64 4.81 -7.26
CA ASN A 211 -8.68 3.54 -7.98
C ASN A 211 -10.13 3.01 -8.00
N ARG A 212 -10.67 2.79 -9.21
CA ARG A 212 -12.05 2.36 -9.49
C ARG A 212 -12.42 0.97 -8.97
N GLY A 213 -11.44 0.12 -8.79
CA GLY A 213 -11.55 -1.30 -8.51
C GLY A 213 -10.41 -1.81 -7.65
N GLY A 214 -10.06 -3.05 -7.91
CA GLY A 214 -8.90 -3.69 -7.35
C GLY A 214 -7.86 -3.89 -8.43
N TRP A 215 -6.63 -4.21 -8.02
CA TRP A 215 -5.61 -4.60 -8.99
C TRP A 215 -6.05 -5.87 -9.72
N VAL A 216 -5.89 -5.86 -11.05
CA VAL A 216 -6.31 -6.96 -11.93
C VAL A 216 -5.35 -7.11 -13.11
N ILE A 217 -5.30 -8.34 -13.60
CA ILE A 217 -4.53 -8.75 -14.78
C ILE A 217 -5.53 -9.32 -15.78
N ASP A 218 -5.53 -8.86 -17.02
CA ASP A 218 -6.39 -9.40 -18.06
C ASP A 218 -5.81 -10.71 -18.59
N LEU A 219 -6.32 -11.85 -18.10
CA LEU A 219 -5.86 -13.18 -18.53
C LEU A 219 -6.52 -13.62 -19.85
N ASN A 220 -7.50 -12.85 -20.34
CA ASN A 220 -8.25 -13.24 -21.52
C ASN A 220 -7.38 -13.04 -22.78
N PRO A 221 -7.26 -14.07 -23.65
CA PRO A 221 -6.55 -13.92 -24.93
C PRO A 221 -7.04 -12.74 -25.78
N SER A 222 -8.34 -12.40 -25.76
CA SER A 222 -8.87 -11.27 -26.52
C SER A 222 -8.56 -9.91 -25.89
N GLY A 223 -8.22 -9.87 -24.60
CA GLY A 223 -7.91 -8.68 -23.83
C GLY A 223 -6.45 -8.22 -23.93
N GLY A 224 -5.62 -8.98 -24.65
CA GLY A 224 -4.22 -8.65 -24.93
C GLY A 224 -3.22 -9.12 -23.87
N ARG A 225 -3.66 -9.91 -22.86
CA ARG A 225 -2.77 -10.44 -21.81
C ARG A 225 -1.90 -9.37 -21.17
N GLN A 226 -2.55 -8.46 -20.47
CA GLN A 226 -1.90 -7.25 -19.95
C GLN A 226 -2.34 -6.99 -18.52
N TRP A 227 -1.53 -6.22 -17.82
CA TRP A 227 -1.99 -5.60 -16.58
C TRP A 227 -3.09 -4.57 -16.87
N LYS A 228 -3.86 -4.23 -15.85
CA LYS A 228 -4.76 -3.07 -15.89
C LYS A 228 -4.35 -2.06 -14.83
N ASP A 229 -4.10 -2.59 -13.64
CA ASP A 229 -3.74 -1.86 -12.45
C ASP A 229 -2.47 -2.47 -11.88
N VAL A 230 -1.35 -1.75 -11.99
CA VAL A 230 0.00 -2.30 -11.81
C VAL A 230 0.52 -2.13 -10.38
N PRO A 231 1.31 -3.08 -9.84
CA PRO A 231 1.98 -2.91 -8.56
C PRO A 231 2.96 -1.72 -8.59
N ALA A 232 3.12 -1.02 -7.47
CA ALA A 232 4.05 0.10 -7.37
C ALA A 232 5.45 -0.28 -6.86
N PHE A 233 6.48 -0.25 -7.70
CA PHE A 233 7.85 -0.55 -7.25
C PHE A 233 8.58 0.72 -6.75
N TRP A 234 8.39 1.07 -5.47
CA TRP A 234 8.97 2.29 -4.88
C TRP A 234 10.36 2.12 -4.23
N THR A 235 10.87 0.89 -4.18
CA THR A 235 12.17 0.60 -3.57
C THR A 235 13.22 0.35 -4.65
N ASP A 236 14.39 0.96 -4.52
CA ASP A 236 15.50 0.79 -5.47
C ASP A 236 16.13 -0.62 -5.44
N ASP A 237 15.95 -1.36 -4.34
CA ASP A 237 16.53 -2.69 -4.13
C ASP A 237 15.60 -3.84 -4.54
N GLY A 238 14.44 -3.54 -5.12
CA GLY A 238 13.46 -4.52 -5.59
C GLY A 238 12.71 -5.26 -4.47
N ARG A 239 12.77 -4.79 -3.21
CA ARG A 239 12.01 -5.40 -2.12
C ARG A 239 10.62 -4.79 -1.97
N TYR A 240 9.62 -5.63 -1.76
CA TYR A 240 8.25 -5.15 -1.79
C TYR A 240 7.34 -5.85 -0.78
N ALA A 241 6.41 -5.09 -0.20
CA ALA A 241 5.48 -5.62 0.81
C ALA A 241 4.19 -6.13 0.16
N LEU A 242 3.80 -7.35 0.51
CA LEU A 242 2.57 -8.00 0.06
C LEU A 242 1.79 -8.55 1.26
N SER A 243 0.45 -8.56 1.15
CA SER A 243 -0.41 -9.31 2.05
C SER A 243 -1.07 -10.50 1.35
N PHE A 244 -1.40 -11.51 2.13
CA PHE A 244 -1.98 -12.77 1.68
C PHE A 244 -3.28 -13.05 2.43
N ILE A 245 -4.19 -13.79 1.81
CA ILE A 245 -5.52 -14.09 2.36
C ILE A 245 -5.44 -14.81 3.71
N ASP A 246 -4.37 -15.57 3.96
CA ASP A 246 -4.14 -16.27 5.23
C ASP A 246 -3.90 -15.34 6.44
N GLY A 247 -3.80 -14.02 6.23
CA GLY A 247 -3.52 -13.05 7.29
C GLY A 247 -2.06 -12.61 7.34
N SER A 248 -1.17 -13.27 6.59
CA SER A 248 0.26 -12.95 6.60
C SER A 248 0.57 -11.75 5.71
N SER A 249 1.59 -11.00 6.11
CA SER A 249 2.21 -9.96 5.29
C SER A 249 3.72 -10.18 5.28
N ARG A 250 4.34 -10.02 4.12
CA ARG A 250 5.75 -10.40 3.92
C ARG A 250 6.42 -9.39 2.99
N ILE A 251 7.71 -9.19 3.22
CA ILE A 251 8.58 -8.51 2.26
C ILE A 251 9.11 -9.57 1.30
N THR A 252 8.87 -9.38 0.01
CA THR A 252 9.33 -10.24 -1.07
C THR A 252 10.41 -9.53 -1.88
N GLN A 253 11.31 -10.28 -2.51
CA GLN A 253 12.35 -9.74 -3.38
C GLN A 253 11.96 -10.02 -4.83
N VAL A 254 11.84 -8.96 -5.63
CA VAL A 254 11.71 -9.10 -7.07
C VAL A 254 12.98 -9.74 -7.61
N LEU A 255 12.84 -10.89 -8.27
CA LEU A 255 13.94 -11.64 -8.86
C LEU A 255 14.26 -11.19 -10.28
N ASN A 256 13.22 -10.85 -11.04
CA ASN A 256 13.37 -10.38 -12.40
C ASN A 256 13.56 -8.84 -12.36
N PRO A 257 14.78 -8.33 -12.62
CA PRO A 257 15.07 -6.90 -12.54
C PRO A 257 14.25 -6.07 -13.54
N ASP A 258 13.80 -6.68 -14.64
CA ASP A 258 13.01 -6.03 -15.67
C ASP A 258 11.51 -6.05 -15.33
N LEU A 259 11.10 -6.75 -14.26
CA LEU A 259 9.69 -6.86 -13.87
C LEU A 259 9.02 -5.49 -13.74
N PRO A 260 9.58 -4.48 -13.05
CA PRO A 260 8.92 -3.18 -12.96
C PRO A 260 8.68 -2.54 -14.34
N GLU A 261 9.62 -2.67 -15.28
CA GLU A 261 9.48 -2.14 -16.64
C GLU A 261 8.42 -2.90 -17.43
N ILE A 262 8.42 -4.24 -17.37
CA ILE A 262 7.44 -5.11 -18.01
C ILE A 262 6.02 -4.78 -17.53
N LEU A 263 5.83 -4.68 -16.21
CA LEU A 263 4.52 -4.41 -15.64
C LEU A 263 4.05 -2.99 -15.98
N THR A 264 4.92 -1.98 -15.89
CA THR A 264 4.57 -0.59 -16.22
C THR A 264 4.37 -0.34 -17.72
N ALA A 265 4.98 -1.15 -18.60
CA ALA A 265 4.67 -1.18 -20.03
C ALA A 265 3.28 -1.77 -20.32
N ASN A 266 2.60 -2.30 -19.30
CA ASN A 266 1.30 -2.94 -19.39
C ASN A 266 1.30 -4.18 -20.30
N GLU A 267 2.40 -4.93 -20.31
CA GLU A 267 2.55 -6.14 -21.11
C GLU A 267 2.86 -7.33 -20.19
N LEU A 268 2.19 -8.47 -20.40
CA LEU A 268 2.70 -9.73 -19.87
C LEU A 268 3.79 -10.24 -20.81
N PRO A 269 4.96 -10.64 -20.32
CA PRO A 269 6.12 -10.99 -21.14
C PRO A 269 6.00 -12.38 -21.81
N VAL A 270 4.82 -13.02 -21.78
CA VAL A 270 4.62 -14.39 -22.27
C VAL A 270 3.49 -14.46 -23.31
N SER A 271 3.82 -14.91 -24.51
CA SER A 271 2.88 -15.10 -25.63
C SER A 271 2.14 -16.45 -25.61
N THR A 272 2.52 -17.39 -24.73
CA THR A 272 1.89 -18.71 -24.65
C THR A 272 0.65 -18.74 -23.74
N PRO A 273 -0.42 -19.47 -24.10
CA PRO A 273 -1.69 -19.41 -23.38
C PRO A 273 -1.71 -20.20 -22.05
N THR A 274 -2.12 -19.51 -20.99
CA THR A 274 -3.30 -19.85 -20.14
C THR A 274 -3.20 -20.85 -18.99
N GLU A 275 -2.03 -21.08 -18.39
CA GLU A 275 -2.01 -21.69 -17.03
C GLU A 275 -0.90 -21.16 -16.12
N LEU A 276 0.14 -20.55 -16.70
CA LEU A 276 1.36 -20.14 -16.01
C LEU A 276 1.42 -18.66 -15.62
N ASP A 277 0.44 -17.80 -15.91
CA ASP A 277 0.67 -16.33 -15.76
C ASP A 277 0.73 -15.88 -14.28
N PHE A 278 -0.13 -16.43 -13.41
CA PHE A 278 -0.02 -16.21 -11.96
C PHE A 278 1.15 -16.97 -11.34
N GLU A 279 1.46 -18.16 -11.86
CA GLU A 279 2.62 -18.94 -11.43
C GLU A 279 3.91 -18.21 -11.78
N GLN A 280 3.97 -17.57 -12.96
CA GLN A 280 5.10 -16.79 -13.44
C GLN A 280 5.27 -15.50 -12.63
N LEU A 281 4.18 -14.83 -12.27
CA LEU A 281 4.24 -13.71 -11.33
C LEU A 281 4.72 -14.17 -9.95
N ALA A 282 4.24 -15.33 -9.47
CA ALA A 282 4.73 -15.91 -8.22
C ALA A 282 6.23 -16.24 -8.31
N GLU A 283 6.69 -16.85 -9.40
CA GLU A 283 8.10 -17.13 -9.68
C GLU A 283 8.95 -15.86 -9.70
N TRP A 284 8.47 -14.75 -10.26
CA TRP A 284 9.21 -13.48 -10.28
C TRP A 284 9.30 -12.81 -8.90
N LEU A 285 8.43 -13.16 -7.96
CA LEU A 285 8.36 -12.54 -6.63
C LEU A 285 9.05 -13.37 -5.53
N ASP A 286 9.09 -14.71 -5.63
CA ASP A 286 9.84 -15.62 -4.74
C ASP A 286 9.87 -17.07 -5.33
N PRO A 287 11.03 -17.69 -5.62
CA PRO A 287 11.10 -19.02 -6.23
C PRO A 287 11.17 -20.16 -5.20
N THR A 288 11.15 -19.85 -3.89
CA THR A 288 11.35 -20.83 -2.81
C THR A 288 10.06 -21.39 -2.22
N LYS A 289 8.93 -21.14 -2.87
CA LYS A 289 7.61 -21.71 -2.57
C LYS A 289 7.03 -22.48 -3.73
#